data_AF-A0AA40DI43-F1
#
_entry.id   AF-A0AA40DI43-F1
#
_cell.length_a   1.000
_cell.length_b   1.000
_cell.length_c   1.000
_cell.angle_alpha   90.00
_cell.angle_beta   90.00
_cell.angle_gamma   90.00
#
_symmetry.space_group_name_H-M   'P 1'
#
loop_
_entity.id
_entity.type
_entity.pdbx_description
1 polymer ?
#
loop_
_entity_poly.entity_id
_entity_poly.type
_entity_poly.pdbx_seq_one_letter_code
_entity_poly.pdbx_strand_id
1 'polypeptide(L)'
;MQEGSFTISALSSECAEQFDRMLAEMPRSEGSLDQRLLLEDAAGRFRIWASNLGALQPSGSPKSLDFRLRESSLMQASVRLGLERLHRCILKAVAIFQGKAENRVAEESDDADETQPPQRTQPSPQKQ
;
A
#
# COMPACT_ATOMS: atom_id res chain seq x y z
N MET A 1 -26.50 8.32 -4.30
CA MET A 1 -25.97 8.26 -2.92
C MET A 1 -24.89 9.35 -2.84
N GLN A 2 -24.84 10.11 -1.75
CA GLN A 2 -24.21 11.44 -1.67
C GLN A 2 -22.72 11.47 -2.07
N GLU A 3 -22.38 12.19 -3.15
CA GLU A 3 -21.00 12.67 -3.38
C GLU A 3 -20.74 13.89 -2.48
N GLY A 4 -20.75 13.65 -1.17
CA GLY A 4 -20.13 14.55 -0.21
C GLY A 4 -18.64 14.31 -0.27
N SER A 5 -17.89 15.22 -0.86
CA SER A 5 -16.43 15.18 -0.88
C SER A 5 -15.90 15.02 0.56
N PHE A 6 -15.47 13.81 0.94
CA PHE A 6 -14.97 13.52 2.29
C PHE A 6 -13.76 14.39 2.61
N THR A 7 -13.70 14.91 3.84
CA THR A 7 -12.53 15.66 4.31
C THR A 7 -11.32 14.74 4.45
N ILE A 8 -10.12 15.32 4.43
CA ILE A 8 -8.88 14.60 4.75
C ILE A 8 -9.00 13.99 6.15
N SER A 9 -9.59 14.72 7.10
CA SER A 9 -9.86 14.22 8.45
C SER A 9 -10.71 12.95 8.48
N ALA A 10 -11.82 12.93 7.75
CA ALA A 10 -12.72 11.78 7.72
C ALA A 10 -12.04 10.55 7.09
N LEU A 11 -11.38 10.73 5.94
CA LEU A 11 -10.66 9.64 5.26
C LEU A 11 -9.50 9.11 6.10
N SER A 12 -8.80 9.99 6.82
CA SER A 12 -7.68 9.60 7.68
C SER A 12 -8.16 8.81 8.89
N SER A 13 -9.28 9.21 9.51
CA SER A 13 -9.92 8.46 10.58
C SER A 13 -10.37 7.08 10.11
N GLU A 14 -11.01 7.00 8.95
CA GLU A 14 -11.45 5.71 8.40
C GLU A 14 -10.27 4.78 8.12
N CYS A 15 -9.17 5.29 7.55
CA CYS A 15 -7.94 4.51 7.38
C CYS A 15 -7.37 4.00 8.71
N ALA A 16 -7.33 4.85 9.75
CA ALA A 16 -6.85 4.47 11.07
C ALA A 16 -7.69 3.35 11.67
N GLU A 17 -9.01 3.48 11.63
CA GLU A 17 -9.95 2.48 12.13
C GLU A 17 -9.81 1.14 11.40
N GLN A 18 -9.62 1.15 10.08
CA GLN A 18 -9.41 -0.09 9.33
C GLN A 18 -8.07 -0.75 9.66
N PHE A 19 -7.00 0.03 9.86
CA PHE A 19 -5.73 -0.52 10.33
C PHE A 19 -5.87 -1.20 11.69
N ASP A 20 -6.50 -0.52 12.65
CA ASP A 20 -6.69 -1.05 14.00
C ASP A 20 -7.57 -2.31 13.99
N ARG A 21 -8.65 -2.31 13.17
CA ARG A 21 -9.50 -3.49 12.97
C ARG A 21 -8.71 -4.68 12.40
N MET A 22 -7.96 -4.45 11.33
CA MET A 22 -7.17 -5.50 10.69
C MET A 22 -6.11 -6.08 11.64
N LEU A 23 -5.43 -5.23 12.41
CA LEU A 23 -4.47 -5.66 13.42
C LEU A 23 -5.09 -6.47 14.57
N ALA A 24 -6.34 -6.18 14.92
CA ALA A 24 -7.09 -6.91 15.93
C ALA A 24 -7.58 -8.29 15.42
N GLU A 25 -8.01 -8.36 14.16
CA GLU A 25 -8.52 -9.60 13.54
C GLU A 25 -7.41 -10.55 13.08
N MET A 26 -6.19 -10.04 12.83
CA MET A 26 -5.10 -10.83 12.29
C MET A 26 -4.59 -11.89 13.29
N PRO A 27 -4.55 -13.18 12.89
CA PRO A 27 -4.06 -14.26 13.75
C PRO A 27 -2.63 -14.02 14.22
N ARG A 28 -2.34 -14.38 15.47
CA ARG A 28 -0.98 -14.39 16.04
C ARG A 28 -0.36 -15.78 15.89
N SER A 29 -0.31 -16.28 14.66
CA SER A 29 0.32 -17.57 14.34
C SER A 29 1.69 -17.36 13.70
N GLU A 30 2.60 -18.32 13.84
CA GLU A 30 3.94 -18.26 13.24
C GLU A 30 3.89 -17.98 11.71
N GLY A 31 2.92 -18.58 11.00
CA GLY A 31 2.76 -18.38 9.55
C GLY A 31 2.22 -17.02 9.11
N SER A 32 1.80 -16.16 10.06
CA SER A 32 1.25 -14.82 9.80
C SER A 32 2.08 -13.70 10.44
N LEU A 33 3.20 -14.03 11.08
CA LEU A 33 4.01 -13.08 11.86
C LEU A 33 4.60 -11.99 10.98
N ASP A 34 5.19 -12.35 9.84
CA ASP A 34 5.82 -11.39 8.92
C ASP A 34 4.79 -10.39 8.36
N GLN A 35 3.62 -10.88 7.94
CA GLN A 35 2.56 -10.03 7.43
C GLN A 35 1.99 -9.12 8.53
N ARG A 36 1.92 -9.61 9.78
CA ARG A 36 1.51 -8.81 10.92
C ARG A 36 2.52 -7.70 11.22
N LEU A 37 3.82 -7.99 11.21
CA LEU A 37 4.87 -6.99 11.43
C LEU A 37 4.85 -5.91 10.35
N LEU A 38 4.66 -6.29 9.08
CA LEU A 38 4.51 -5.34 7.97
C LEU A 38 3.26 -4.46 8.14
N LEU A 39 2.16 -5.03 8.61
CA LEU A 39 0.93 -4.28 8.88
C LEU A 39 1.10 -3.31 10.06
N GLU A 40 1.78 -3.74 11.13
CA GLU A 40 2.08 -2.91 12.31
C GLU A 40 2.97 -1.72 11.92
N ASP A 41 4.02 -1.96 11.12
CA ASP A 41 4.89 -0.89 10.58
C ASP A 41 4.11 0.08 9.70
N ALA A 42 3.28 -0.41 8.77
CA ALA A 42 2.47 0.43 7.90
C ALA A 42 1.48 1.30 8.71
N ALA A 43 0.78 0.71 9.68
CA ALA A 43 -0.12 1.43 10.58
C ALA A 43 0.62 2.47 11.43
N GLY A 44 1.82 2.13 11.93
CA GLY A 44 2.70 3.04 12.66
C GLY A 44 3.10 4.26 11.83
N ARG A 45 3.59 4.04 10.61
CA ARG A 45 3.97 5.11 9.68
C ARG A 45 2.79 6.01 9.33
N PHE A 46 1.62 5.42 9.09
CA PHE A 46 0.40 6.17 8.82
C PHE A 46 0.02 7.08 10.01
N ARG A 47 0.06 6.56 11.24
CA ARG A 47 -0.24 7.35 12.45
C ARG A 47 0.73 8.51 12.64
N ILE A 48 2.03 8.29 12.42
CA ILE A 48 3.05 9.34 12.50
C ILE A 48 2.78 10.43 11.46
N TRP A 49 2.56 10.03 10.20
CA TRP A 49 2.20 10.96 9.12
C TRP A 49 0.95 11.78 9.47
N ALA A 50 -0.10 11.11 9.93
CA ALA A 50 -1.37 11.74 10.22
C ALA A 50 -1.28 12.71 11.42
N SER A 51 -0.54 12.34 12.46
CA SER A 51 -0.28 13.19 13.62
C SER A 51 0.53 14.44 13.25
N ASN A 52 1.64 14.26 12.53
CA ASN A 52 2.56 15.34 12.19
C ASN A 52 1.92 16.40 11.29
N LEU A 53 1.02 15.99 10.40
CA LEU A 53 0.35 16.90 9.48
C LEU A 53 -0.98 17.43 9.99
N GLY A 54 -1.48 16.91 11.12
CA GLY A 54 -2.82 17.24 11.61
C GLY A 54 -3.93 16.65 10.74
N ALA A 55 -3.69 15.51 10.09
CA ALA A 55 -4.66 14.85 9.24
C ALA A 55 -5.80 14.21 10.04
N LEU A 56 -5.67 13.98 11.34
CA LEU A 56 -6.75 13.51 12.24
C LEU A 56 -7.44 14.65 13.00
N GLN A 57 -7.01 15.89 12.82
CA GLN A 57 -7.64 17.03 13.49
C GLN A 57 -8.98 17.35 12.83
N PRO A 58 -9.97 17.88 13.59
CA PRO A 58 -11.24 18.30 13.03
C PRO A 58 -11.04 19.26 11.84
N SER A 59 -11.74 19.04 10.74
CA SER A 59 -11.48 19.74 9.47
C SER A 59 -11.49 21.27 9.57
N GLY A 60 -12.33 21.85 10.44
CA GLY A 60 -12.37 23.31 10.69
C GLY A 60 -11.28 23.88 11.61
N SER A 61 -10.45 23.04 12.23
CA SER A 61 -9.39 23.48 13.14
C SER A 61 -8.22 24.10 12.37
N PRO A 62 -7.63 25.22 12.82
CA PRO A 62 -6.41 25.76 12.20
C PRO A 62 -5.22 24.81 12.19
N LYS A 63 -5.24 23.79 13.05
CA LYS A 63 -4.22 22.74 13.13
C LYS A 63 -4.46 21.60 12.16
N SER A 64 -5.60 21.56 11.47
CA SER A 64 -5.93 20.46 10.56
C SER A 64 -5.25 20.59 9.21
N LEU A 65 -4.99 19.44 8.60
CA LEU A 65 -4.48 19.42 7.24
C LEU A 65 -5.52 19.96 6.25
N ASP A 66 -6.81 19.72 6.49
CA ASP A 66 -7.91 20.30 5.71
C ASP A 66 -7.85 21.83 5.69
N PHE A 67 -7.75 22.47 6.86
CA PHE A 67 -7.72 23.92 6.97
C PHE A 67 -6.46 24.50 6.32
N ARG A 68 -5.30 23.85 6.50
CA ARG A 68 -4.03 24.29 5.93
C ARG A 68 -3.99 24.18 4.40
N LEU A 69 -4.69 23.21 3.82
CA LEU A 69 -4.73 22.99 2.37
C LEU A 69 -5.94 23.64 1.67
N ARG A 70 -6.82 24.34 2.39
CA ARG A 70 -8.06 24.91 1.83
C ARG A 70 -7.83 25.84 0.62
N GLU A 71 -6.69 26.54 0.60
CA GLU A 71 -6.31 27.46 -0.50
C GLU A 71 -5.54 26.76 -1.63
N SER A 72 -5.23 25.47 -1.47
CA SER A 72 -4.49 24.64 -2.43
C SER A 72 -5.32 23.42 -2.83
N SER A 73 -6.32 23.65 -3.68
CA SER A 73 -7.26 22.63 -4.16
C SER A 73 -6.56 21.41 -4.78
N LEU A 74 -5.47 21.62 -5.55
CA LEU A 74 -4.71 20.53 -6.16
C LEU A 74 -4.04 19.63 -5.11
N MET A 75 -3.43 20.22 -4.09
CA MET A 75 -2.76 19.46 -3.03
C MET A 75 -3.79 18.74 -2.16
N GLN A 76 -4.89 19.41 -1.83
CA GLN A 76 -6.00 18.80 -1.10
C GLN A 76 -6.57 17.58 -1.86
N ALA A 77 -6.83 17.72 -3.16
CA ALA A 77 -7.31 16.62 -4.00
C ALA A 77 -6.31 15.46 -4.06
N SER A 78 -5.02 15.76 -4.22
CA SER A 78 -3.96 14.76 -4.26
C SER A 78 -3.88 13.94 -2.96
N VAL A 79 -3.93 14.61 -1.80
CA VAL A 79 -3.92 13.95 -0.49
C VAL A 79 -5.15 13.06 -0.33
N ARG A 80 -6.33 13.55 -0.70
CA ARG A 80 -7.58 12.78 -0.60
C ARG A 80 -7.57 11.55 -1.49
N LEU A 81 -7.17 11.67 -2.75
CA LEU A 81 -7.04 10.54 -3.67
C LEU A 81 -6.05 9.49 -3.13
N GLY A 82 -4.95 9.94 -2.52
CA GLY A 82 -4.00 9.07 -1.84
C GLY A 82 -4.64 8.30 -0.68
N LEU A 83 -5.38 8.98 0.19
CA LEU A 83 -6.09 8.37 1.32
C LEU A 83 -7.19 7.41 0.87
N GLU A 84 -7.99 7.76 -0.13
CA GLU A 84 -9.00 6.88 -0.69
C GLU A 84 -8.38 5.62 -1.30
N ARG A 85 -7.23 5.76 -1.98
CA ARG A 85 -6.48 4.61 -2.50
C ARG A 85 -5.95 3.75 -1.37
N LEU A 86 -5.39 4.36 -0.32
CA LEU A 86 -4.92 3.64 0.86
C LEU A 86 -6.06 2.88 1.52
N HIS A 87 -7.21 3.51 1.74
CA HIS A 87 -8.40 2.88 2.31
C HIS A 87 -8.83 1.65 1.52
N ARG A 88 -8.92 1.77 0.18
CA ARG A 88 -9.22 0.63 -0.71
C ARG A 88 -8.18 -0.48 -0.60
N CYS A 89 -6.90 -0.15 -0.49
CA CYS A 89 -5.85 -1.15 -0.30
C CYS A 89 -6.00 -1.91 1.02
N ILE A 90 -6.30 -1.21 2.12
CA ILE A 90 -6.52 -1.84 3.43
C ILE A 90 -7.72 -2.78 3.36
N LEU A 91 -8.86 -2.33 2.84
CA LEU A 91 -10.06 -3.17 2.69
C LEU A 91 -9.80 -4.40 1.82
N LYS A 92 -9.03 -4.25 0.73
CA LYS A 92 -8.64 -5.38 -0.11
C LYS A 92 -7.76 -6.37 0.66
N ALA A 93 -6.79 -5.87 1.43
CA ALA A 93 -5.94 -6.71 2.26
C ALA A 93 -6.78 -7.49 3.29
N VAL A 94 -7.72 -6.82 3.98
CA VAL A 94 -8.68 -7.45 4.89
C VAL A 94 -9.47 -8.56 4.18
N ALA A 95 -9.99 -8.30 2.99
CA ALA A 95 -10.72 -9.31 2.21
C ALA A 95 -9.86 -10.53 1.88
N ILE A 96 -8.57 -10.33 1.55
CA ILE A 96 -7.63 -11.42 1.30
C ILE A 96 -7.39 -12.23 2.57
N PHE A 97 -7.12 -11.58 3.69
CA PHE A 97 -6.90 -12.27 4.97
C PHE A 97 -8.12 -13.06 5.45
N GLN A 98 -9.33 -12.55 5.19
CA GLN A 98 -10.58 -13.23 5.53
C GLN A 98 -10.94 -14.34 4.51
N GLY A 99 -10.10 -14.61 3.51
CA GLY A 99 -10.38 -15.58 2.44
C GLY A 99 -11.53 -15.18 1.52
N LYS A 100 -11.97 -13.92 1.57
CA LYS A 100 -13.04 -13.35 0.74
C LYS A 100 -12.54 -12.87 -0.64
N ALA A 101 -11.22 -12.76 -0.79
CA ALA A 101 -10.56 -12.42 -2.05
C ALA A 101 -9.26 -13.19 -2.19
N GLU A 102 -8.88 -13.54 -3.42
CA GLU A 102 -7.61 -14.20 -3.70
C GLU A 102 -6.47 -13.18 -3.74
N ASN A 103 -5.31 -13.57 -3.18
CA ASN A 103 -4.10 -12.79 -3.38
C ASN A 103 -3.64 -12.96 -4.82
N ARG A 104 -3.37 -11.85 -5.52
CA ARG A 104 -2.86 -11.91 -6.88
C ARG A 104 -1.37 -12.26 -6.81
N VAL A 105 -1.03 -13.50 -7.12
CA VAL A 105 0.34 -13.85 -7.49
C VAL A 105 0.61 -13.26 -8.87
N ALA A 106 1.70 -12.53 -9.01
CA ALA A 106 2.20 -12.20 -10.33
C ALA A 106 2.61 -13.53 -10.96
N GLU A 107 2.01 -13.89 -12.09
CA GLU A 107 2.54 -14.96 -12.94
C GLU A 107 3.97 -14.55 -13.28
N GLU A 108 4.96 -15.30 -12.78
CA GLU A 108 6.32 -15.20 -13.28
C GLU A 108 6.25 -15.54 -14.77
N SER A 109 6.33 -14.53 -15.62
CA SER A 109 6.50 -14.74 -17.05
C SER A 109 7.81 -15.47 -17.25
N ASP A 110 7.71 -16.78 -17.50
CA ASP A 110 8.79 -17.69 -17.85
C ASP A 110 9.31 -17.34 -19.26
N ASP A 111 9.93 -16.16 -19.40
CA ASP A 111 10.77 -15.84 -20.55
C ASP A 111 12.10 -16.57 -20.34
N ALA A 112 12.07 -17.86 -20.62
CA ALA A 112 13.26 -18.69 -20.78
C ALA A 112 14.02 -18.21 -22.02
N ASP A 113 14.92 -17.23 -21.84
CA ASP A 113 15.99 -16.97 -22.81
C ASP A 113 16.97 -18.15 -22.74
N GLU A 114 16.74 -19.13 -23.61
CA GLU A 114 17.60 -20.29 -23.81
C GLU A 114 18.93 -19.81 -24.41
N THR A 115 19.84 -19.32 -23.57
CA THR A 115 21.18 -18.91 -24.00
C THR A 115 21.99 -20.15 -24.38
N GLN A 116 21.93 -20.51 -25.66
CA GLN A 116 22.69 -21.62 -26.24
C GLN A 116 24.20 -21.42 -25.97
N PRO A 117 24.92 -22.42 -25.39
CA PRO A 117 26.32 -22.26 -25.07
C PRO A 117 27.18 -22.15 -26.35
N PRO A 118 28.25 -21.33 -26.35
CA PRO A 118 29.05 -21.11 -27.55
C PRO A 118 29.76 -22.40 -27.99
N GLN A 119 29.49 -22.83 -29.23
CA GLN A 119 30.18 -23.92 -29.91
C GLN A 119 31.66 -23.54 -30.09
N ARG A 120 32.55 -24.23 -29.36
CA ARG A 120 34.00 -24.08 -29.46
C ARG A 120 34.47 -24.65 -30.80
N THR A 121 34.71 -23.80 -31.80
CA THR A 121 35.34 -24.22 -33.06
C THR A 121 36.76 -24.73 -32.78
N GLN A 122 37.02 -26.01 -33.03
CA GLN A 122 38.37 -26.56 -33.03
C GLN A 122 39.14 -26.06 -34.27
N PRO A 123 40.40 -25.60 -34.13
CA PRO A 123 41.23 -25.32 -35.29
C PRO A 123 41.77 -26.62 -35.91
N SER A 124 41.65 -26.74 -37.23
CA SER A 124 42.21 -27.82 -38.04
C SER A 124 43.75 -27.87 -37.97
N PRO A 125 44.36 -29.05 -38.08
CA PRO A 125 45.82 -29.22 -37.94
C PRO A 125 46.59 -28.59 -39.11
N GLN A 126 47.59 -27.77 -38.79
CA GLN A 126 48.57 -27.25 -39.75
C GLN A 126 49.49 -28.39 -40.22
N LYS A 127 49.59 -28.52 -41.55
CA LYS A 127 50.56 -29.37 -42.24
C LYS A 127 51.85 -28.57 -42.44
N GLN A 128 52.96 -29.01 -41.85
CA GLN A 128 54.30 -28.97 -42.44
C GLN A 128 55.26 -29.88 -41.65
#